data_AF-G0PF18-F1
#
_entry.id   AF-G0PF18-F1
#
_cell.length_a   1.000
_cell.length_b   1.000
_cell.length_c   1.000
_cell.angle_alpha   90.00
_cell.angle_beta   90.00
_cell.angle_gamma   90.00
#
_symmetry.space_group_name_H-M   'P 1'
#
loop_
_entity.id
_entity.type
_entity.pdbx_description
1 polymer ?
#
loop_
_entity_poly.entity_id
_entity_poly.type
_entity_poly.pdbx_seq_one_letter_code
_entity_poly.pdbx_strand_id
1 'polypeptide(L)'
;MNETVYSAAFFYPPDDNGVPHLDMKILRSYIILSFSLAIPFNIMIFAGFMSHSKIKKLIEHGECEYTKRLQLQLHKALVVQTFLPIFLFFLPMGALFTAPLFHVDIGSWSYLTTYLYALYPAVDPLPIVFIVEEYRRAFYELFDFCMCTPPPTKVEDASSMYRNSEAAL
;
A
#
# COMPACT_ATOMS: atom_id res chain seq x y z
N MET A 1 -34.49 -0.05 5.33
CA MET A 1 -34.57 -1.40 4.75
C MET A 1 -34.63 -1.40 3.20
N ASN A 2 -34.19 -0.33 2.51
CA ASN A 2 -34.31 -0.23 1.04
C ASN A 2 -33.00 -0.09 0.25
N GLU A 3 -31.84 -0.02 0.91
CA GLU A 3 -30.57 0.24 0.21
C GLU A 3 -29.98 -1.04 -0.42
N THR A 4 -30.02 -2.16 0.28
CA THR A 4 -29.48 -3.44 -0.22
C THR A 4 -30.34 -4.10 -1.29
N VAL A 5 -31.65 -3.86 -1.24
CA VAL A 5 -32.58 -4.31 -2.30
C VAL A 5 -32.18 -3.67 -3.64
N TYR A 6 -31.64 -2.45 -3.64
CA TYR A 6 -31.26 -1.74 -4.88
C TYR A 6 -30.10 -2.42 -5.63
N SER A 7 -29.07 -2.90 -4.91
CA SER A 7 -27.95 -3.62 -5.54
C SER A 7 -28.35 -4.99 -6.08
N ALA A 8 -29.20 -5.74 -5.37
CA ALA A 8 -29.70 -7.04 -5.84
C ALA A 8 -30.73 -6.91 -6.97
N ALA A 9 -31.62 -5.91 -6.89
CA ALA A 9 -32.61 -5.61 -7.93
C ALA A 9 -31.96 -5.13 -9.24
N PHE A 10 -30.73 -4.60 -9.19
CA PHE A 10 -29.98 -4.31 -10.41
C PHE A 10 -29.61 -5.60 -11.13
N PHE A 11 -29.10 -6.63 -10.43
CA PHE A 11 -28.71 -7.92 -11.04
C PHE A 11 -29.90 -8.77 -11.51
N TYR A 12 -31.03 -8.66 -10.82
CA TYR A 12 -32.28 -9.35 -11.12
C TYR A 12 -33.43 -8.34 -11.24
N PRO A 13 -33.54 -7.58 -12.35
CA PRO A 13 -34.67 -6.70 -12.54
C PRO A 13 -35.96 -7.54 -12.59
N PRO A 14 -37.03 -7.14 -11.87
CA PRO A 14 -38.30 -7.84 -11.95
C PRO A 14 -38.88 -7.66 -13.36
N ASP A 15 -39.13 -8.77 -14.04
CA ASP A 15 -39.87 -8.80 -15.31
C ASP A 15 -41.36 -8.49 -15.09
N ASP A 16 -42.14 -8.25 -16.15
CA ASP A 16 -43.60 -8.00 -16.07
C ASP A 16 -44.38 -9.14 -15.36
N ASN A 17 -43.76 -10.32 -15.23
CA ASN A 17 -44.29 -11.50 -14.55
C ASN A 17 -43.73 -11.73 -13.12
N GLY A 18 -42.90 -10.82 -12.61
CA GLY A 18 -42.30 -10.88 -11.27
C GLY A 18 -41.23 -11.97 -11.08
N VAL A 19 -40.79 -12.63 -12.15
CA VAL A 19 -39.74 -13.67 -12.10
C VAL A 19 -38.37 -13.02 -12.29
N PRO A 20 -37.44 -13.16 -11.33
CA PRO A 20 -36.11 -12.59 -11.44
C PRO A 20 -35.31 -13.33 -12.51
N HIS A 21 -34.86 -12.62 -13.55
CA HIS A 21 -34.01 -13.16 -14.60
C HIS A 21 -32.63 -12.50 -14.54
N LEU A 22 -31.59 -13.28 -14.78
CA LEU A 22 -30.21 -12.80 -14.86
C LEU A 22 -30.04 -12.00 -16.16
N ASP A 23 -29.85 -10.69 -16.06
CA ASP A 23 -29.60 -9.87 -17.25
C ASP A 23 -28.19 -10.16 -17.81
N MET A 24 -28.16 -10.68 -19.04
CA MET A 24 -26.93 -10.97 -19.77
C MET A 24 -26.03 -9.74 -19.95
N LYS A 25 -26.59 -8.53 -19.91
CA LYS A 25 -25.82 -7.27 -19.92
C LYS A 25 -24.99 -7.11 -18.65
N ILE A 26 -25.51 -7.51 -17.49
CA ILE A 26 -24.84 -7.40 -16.20
C ILE A 26 -23.79 -8.51 -16.05
N LEU A 27 -24.10 -9.71 -16.55
CA LEU A 27 -23.12 -10.78 -16.68
C LEU A 27 -21.93 -10.33 -17.55
N ARG A 28 -22.19 -9.67 -18.68
CA ARG A 28 -21.14 -9.11 -19.54
C ARG A 28 -20.32 -8.04 -18.81
N SER A 29 -20.95 -7.14 -18.07
CA SER A 29 -20.27 -6.12 -17.26
C SER A 29 -19.39 -6.75 -16.17
N TYR A 30 -19.85 -7.80 -15.50
CA TYR A 30 -19.08 -8.53 -14.50
C TYR A 30 -17.84 -9.20 -15.10
N ILE A 31 -17.95 -9.79 -16.29
CA ILE A 31 -16.81 -10.38 -17.00
C ILE A 31 -15.77 -9.31 -17.34
N ILE A 32 -16.20 -8.16 -17.89
CA ILE A 32 -15.29 -7.05 -18.23
C ILE A 32 -14.59 -6.52 -16.98
N LEU A 33 -15.33 -6.32 -15.89
CA LEU A 33 -14.77 -5.86 -14.60
C LEU A 33 -13.72 -6.85 -14.07
N SER A 34 -14.02 -8.15 -14.11
CA SER A 34 -13.11 -9.21 -13.68
C SER A 34 -11.80 -9.20 -14.47
N PHE A 35 -11.86 -9.05 -15.79
CA PHE A 35 -10.67 -8.89 -16.63
C PHE A 35 -9.90 -7.61 -16.31
N SER A 36 -10.60 -6.49 -16.08
CA SER A 36 -9.96 -5.22 -15.73
C SER A 36 -9.23 -5.28 -14.39
N LEU A 37 -9.71 -6.08 -13.43
CA LEU A 37 -9.04 -6.33 -12.15
C LEU A 37 -7.83 -7.27 -12.30
N ALA A 38 -7.86 -8.19 -13.27
CA ALA A 38 -6.76 -9.13 -13.51
C ALA A 38 -5.54 -8.48 -14.19
N ILE A 39 -5.74 -7.50 -15.09
CA ILE A 39 -4.66 -6.80 -15.80
C ILE A 39 -3.62 -6.18 -14.84
N PRO A 40 -3.99 -5.32 -13.87
CA PRO A 40 -3.02 -4.69 -12.97
C PRO A 40 -2.31 -5.73 -12.09
N PHE A 41 -2.99 -6.82 -11.71
CA PHE A 41 -2.36 -7.89 -10.94
C PHE A 41 -1.21 -8.57 -11.72
N ASN A 42 -1.43 -8.85 -13.00
CA ASN A 42 -0.39 -9.40 -13.87
C ASN A 42 0.78 -8.41 -14.08
N ILE A 43 0.47 -7.12 -14.25
CA ILE A 43 1.49 -6.07 -14.37
C ILE A 43 2.32 -5.97 -13.09
N MET A 44 1.71 -6.00 -11.91
CA MET A 44 2.41 -5.96 -10.63
C MET A 44 3.36 -7.16 -10.47
N ILE A 45 2.92 -8.37 -10.83
CA ILE A 45 3.77 -9.56 -10.82
C ILE A 45 4.96 -9.37 -11.76
N PHE A 46 4.70 -8.98 -13.02
CA PHE A 46 5.76 -8.78 -14.00
C PHE A 46 6.75 -7.69 -13.59
N ALA A 47 6.26 -6.54 -13.13
CA ALA A 47 7.06 -5.45 -12.62
C ALA A 47 7.87 -5.85 -11.38
N GLY A 48 7.28 -6.66 -10.49
CA GLY A 48 7.96 -7.24 -9.33
C GLY A 48 9.12 -8.13 -9.71
N PHE A 49 8.92 -9.04 -10.68
CA PHE A 49 9.99 -9.90 -11.22
C PHE A 49 11.10 -9.07 -11.90
N MET A 50 10.73 -8.07 -12.69
CA MET A 50 11.69 -7.17 -13.34
C MET A 50 12.46 -6.34 -12.32
N SER A 51 11.80 -5.83 -11.28
CA SER A 51 12.41 -5.07 -10.18
C SER A 51 13.42 -5.92 -9.42
N HIS A 52 13.04 -7.15 -9.03
CA HIS A 52 13.93 -8.08 -8.35
C HIS A 52 15.18 -8.40 -9.20
N SER A 53 14.99 -8.61 -10.51
CA SER A 53 16.09 -8.87 -11.44
C SER A 53 17.03 -7.67 -11.57
N LYS A 54 16.50 -6.43 -11.59
CA LYS A 54 17.30 -5.21 -11.63
C LYS A 54 18.08 -5.01 -10.32
N ILE A 55 17.43 -5.18 -9.17
CA ILE A 55 18.08 -5.06 -7.85
C ILE A 55 19.22 -6.06 -7.72
N LYS A 56 19.03 -7.31 -8.17
CA LYS A 56 20.10 -8.30 -8.20
C LYS A 56 21.29 -7.87 -9.07
N LYS A 57 21.03 -7.31 -10.26
CA LYS A 57 22.10 -6.78 -11.14
C LYS A 57 22.83 -5.58 -10.53
N LEU A 58 22.10 -4.66 -9.90
CA LEU A 58 22.66 -3.51 -9.17
C LEU A 58 23.60 -3.96 -8.04
N ILE A 59 23.24 -5.04 -7.35
CA ILE A 59 24.07 -5.67 -6.31
C ILE A 59 25.35 -6.26 -6.90
N GLU A 60 25.29 -6.84 -8.10
CA GLU A 60 26.43 -7.47 -8.78
C GLU A 60 27.38 -6.45 -9.44
N HIS A 61 26.89 -5.27 -9.85
CA HIS A 61 27.66 -4.27 -10.60
C HIS A 61 28.49 -3.28 -9.75
N GLY A 62 28.61 -3.51 -8.43
CA GLY A 62 29.53 -2.73 -7.59
C GLY A 62 29.06 -1.32 -7.22
N GLU A 63 27.75 -1.12 -7.05
CA GLU A 63 27.19 0.11 -6.45
C GLU A 63 27.66 0.31 -5.00
N CYS A 64 27.60 1.55 -4.51
CA CYS A 64 27.90 1.87 -3.11
C CYS A 64 27.03 1.02 -2.15
N GLU A 65 27.63 0.49 -1.09
CA GLU A 65 26.96 -0.36 -0.09
C GLU A 65 25.73 0.33 0.52
N TYR A 66 25.80 1.65 0.71
CA TYR A 66 24.69 2.47 1.19
C TYR A 66 23.48 2.43 0.24
N THR A 67 23.69 2.74 -1.05
CA THR A 67 22.64 2.73 -2.08
C THR A 67 22.00 1.35 -2.22
N LYS A 68 22.82 0.29 -2.19
CA LYS A 68 22.35 -1.09 -2.23
C LYS A 68 21.42 -1.42 -1.05
N ARG A 69 21.83 -1.06 0.17
CA ARG A 69 21.05 -1.32 1.39
C ARG A 69 19.72 -0.55 1.35
N LEU A 70 19.73 0.71 0.90
CA LEU A 70 18.53 1.54 0.75
C LEU A 70 17.56 0.99 -0.30
N GLN A 71 18.04 0.61 -1.49
CA GLN A 71 17.21 0.06 -2.56
C GLN A 71 16.52 -1.26 -2.14
N LEU A 72 17.22 -2.12 -1.39
CA LEU A 72 16.65 -3.37 -0.88
C LEU A 72 15.59 -3.11 0.20
N GLN A 73 15.82 -2.15 1.09
CA GLN A 73 14.83 -1.75 2.10
C GLN A 73 13.58 -1.15 1.45
N LEU A 74 13.75 -0.28 0.45
CA LEU A 74 12.65 0.33 -0.29
C LEU A 74 11.84 -0.72 -1.06
N HIS A 75 12.50 -1.68 -1.70
CA HIS A 75 11.83 -2.78 -2.39
C HIS A 75 11.03 -3.65 -1.41
N LYS A 76 11.60 -3.98 -0.25
CA LYS A 76 10.90 -4.72 0.80
C LYS A 76 9.67 -3.95 1.30
N ALA A 77 9.78 -2.64 1.48
CA ALA A 77 8.66 -1.79 1.86
C ALA A 77 7.56 -1.77 0.80
N LEU A 78 7.94 -1.61 -0.48
CA LEU A 78 7.02 -1.62 -1.61
C LEU A 78 6.25 -2.94 -1.71
N VAL A 79 6.92 -4.07 -1.48
CA VAL A 79 6.28 -5.39 -1.46
C VAL A 79 5.23 -5.47 -0.34
N VAL A 80 5.55 -5.04 0.88
CA VAL A 80 4.60 -5.02 2.01
C VAL A 80 3.43 -4.09 1.74
N GLN A 81 3.70 -2.89 1.22
CA GLN A 81 2.69 -1.91 0.85
C GLN A 81 1.80 -2.41 -0.29
N THR A 82 2.26 -3.30 -1.17
CA THR A 82 1.43 -3.88 -2.23
C THR A 82 0.50 -4.96 -1.69
N PHE A 83 0.92 -5.73 -0.68
CA PHE A 83 0.05 -6.70 -0.03
C PHE A 83 -1.08 -6.05 0.77
N LEU A 84 -0.81 -4.89 1.38
CA LEU A 84 -1.74 -4.16 2.22
C LEU A 84 -3.08 -3.84 1.49
N PRO A 85 -3.13 -3.22 0.29
CA PRO A 85 -4.34 -3.01 -0.46
C PRO A 85 -4.92 -4.30 -1.06
N ILE A 86 -4.12 -5.34 -1.31
CA ILE A 86 -4.70 -6.63 -1.75
C ILE A 86 -5.61 -7.20 -0.65
N PHE A 87 -5.15 -7.22 0.60
CA PHE A 87 -5.95 -7.73 1.72
C PHE A 87 -7.04 -6.77 2.18
N LEU A 88 -6.76 -5.46 2.22
CA LEU A 88 -7.69 -4.43 2.73
C LEU A 88 -8.64 -3.84 1.67
N PHE A 89 -8.35 -3.94 0.37
CA PHE A 89 -9.23 -3.46 -0.71
C PHE A 89 -9.78 -4.57 -1.57
N PHE A 90 -8.91 -5.42 -2.11
CA PHE A 90 -9.33 -6.36 -3.15
C PHE A 90 -10.30 -7.41 -2.61
N LEU A 91 -10.08 -7.84 -1.36
CA LEU A 91 -10.93 -8.80 -0.66
C LEU A 91 -12.32 -8.23 -0.31
N PRO A 92 -12.45 -7.07 0.37
CA PRO A 92 -13.77 -6.48 0.64
C PRO A 92 -14.49 -6.01 -0.63
N MET A 93 -13.78 -5.47 -1.63
CA MET A 93 -14.40 -5.10 -2.90
C MET A 93 -14.87 -6.33 -3.69
N GLY A 94 -14.06 -7.38 -3.77
CA GLY A 94 -14.43 -8.64 -4.40
C GLY A 94 -15.65 -9.28 -3.73
N ALA A 95 -15.68 -9.29 -2.40
CA ALA A 95 -16.83 -9.74 -1.63
C ALA A 95 -18.08 -8.88 -1.90
N LEU A 96 -17.94 -7.55 -1.98
CA LEU A 96 -19.04 -6.63 -2.21
C LEU A 96 -19.60 -6.71 -3.64
N PHE A 97 -18.76 -7.02 -4.63
CA PHE A 97 -19.20 -7.27 -6.00
C PHE A 97 -19.81 -8.66 -6.21
N THR A 98 -19.39 -9.67 -5.44
CA THR A 98 -19.91 -11.04 -5.57
C THR A 98 -21.14 -11.28 -4.71
N ALA A 99 -21.29 -10.61 -3.57
CA ALA A 99 -22.41 -10.82 -2.67
C ALA A 99 -23.82 -10.52 -3.25
N PRO A 100 -24.03 -9.57 -4.19
CA PRO A 100 -25.32 -9.40 -4.86
C PRO A 100 -25.71 -10.62 -5.73
N LEU A 101 -24.73 -11.36 -6.27
CA LEU A 101 -24.97 -12.59 -7.03
C LEU A 101 -25.46 -13.73 -6.13
N PHE A 102 -25.07 -13.72 -4.85
CA PHE A 102 -25.49 -14.71 -3.85
C PHE A 102 -26.69 -14.27 -3.00
N HIS A 103 -27.35 -13.14 -3.33
CA HIS A 103 -28.44 -12.55 -2.54
C HIS A 103 -28.08 -12.28 -1.06
N VAL A 104 -26.81 -11.94 -0.78
CA VAL A 104 -26.35 -11.63 0.58
C VAL A 104 -26.49 -10.12 0.85
N ASP A 105 -27.05 -9.75 2.00
CA ASP A 105 -27.16 -8.36 2.47
C ASP A 105 -25.79 -7.80 2.91
N ILE A 106 -25.32 -6.74 2.24
CA ILE A 106 -23.95 -6.20 2.39
C ILE A 106 -23.93 -4.78 2.98
N GLY A 107 -25.10 -4.22 3.30
CA GLY A 107 -25.25 -2.79 3.62
C GLY A 107 -24.27 -2.30 4.70
N SER A 108 -24.11 -3.04 5.80
CA SER A 108 -23.17 -2.68 6.87
C SER A 108 -21.69 -2.82 6.49
N TRP A 109 -21.35 -3.82 5.66
CA TRP A 109 -19.99 -4.07 5.18
C TRP A 109 -19.56 -3.04 4.13
N SER A 110 -20.51 -2.48 3.38
CA SER A 110 -20.26 -1.43 2.40
C SER A 110 -19.74 -0.15 3.07
N TYR A 111 -20.41 0.32 4.13
CA TYR A 111 -19.96 1.51 4.86
C TYR A 111 -18.55 1.35 5.43
N LEU A 112 -18.25 0.20 6.04
CA LEU A 112 -16.91 -0.10 6.56
C LEU A 112 -15.86 -0.05 5.45
N THR A 113 -16.14 -0.63 4.29
CA THR A 113 -15.25 -0.64 3.12
C THR A 113 -15.00 0.78 2.60
N THR A 114 -16.02 1.63 2.58
CA THR A 114 -15.89 3.04 2.19
C THR A 114 -14.98 3.84 3.14
N TYR A 115 -15.09 3.62 4.46
CA TYR A 115 -14.19 4.26 5.42
C TYR A 115 -12.74 3.80 5.26
N LEU A 116 -12.53 2.50 5.06
CA LEU A 116 -11.20 1.96 4.77
C LEU A 116 -10.62 2.59 3.50
N TYR A 117 -11.43 2.78 2.45
CA TYR A 117 -11.06 3.50 1.22
C TYR A 117 -10.59 4.92 1.47
N ALA A 118 -11.35 5.68 2.26
CA ALA A 118 -10.97 7.05 2.61
C ALA A 118 -9.66 7.11 3.41
N LEU A 119 -9.34 6.09 4.21
CA LEU A 119 -8.15 6.05 5.04
C LEU A 119 -6.90 5.54 4.32
N TYR A 120 -7.06 4.83 3.19
CA TYR A 120 -5.95 4.21 2.46
C TYR A 120 -4.79 5.17 2.15
N PRO A 121 -5.00 6.41 1.67
CA PRO A 121 -3.89 7.33 1.39
C PRO A 121 -3.01 7.63 2.60
N ALA A 122 -3.58 7.57 3.82
CA ALA A 122 -2.83 7.78 5.06
C ALA A 122 -2.06 6.52 5.50
N VAL A 123 -2.58 5.33 5.19
CA VAL A 123 -1.97 4.04 5.56
C VAL A 123 -0.87 3.63 4.58
N ASP A 124 -1.03 3.95 3.30
CA ASP A 124 -0.12 3.63 2.21
C ASP A 124 1.36 4.02 2.44
N PRO A 125 1.69 5.21 2.99
CA PRO A 125 3.09 5.57 3.27
C PRO A 125 3.68 4.93 4.54
N LEU A 126 2.85 4.37 5.44
CA LEU A 126 3.32 3.86 6.73
C LEU A 126 4.34 2.71 6.59
N PRO A 127 4.12 1.68 5.76
CA PRO A 127 5.10 0.60 5.59
C PRO A 127 6.48 1.11 5.17
N ILE A 128 6.56 2.12 4.30
CA ILE A 128 7.83 2.73 3.88
C ILE A 128 8.52 3.39 5.08
N VAL A 129 7.78 4.24 5.80
CA VAL A 129 8.31 4.96 6.95
C VAL A 129 8.75 4.01 8.05
N PHE A 130 8.08 2.86 8.28
CA PHE A 130 8.46 1.91 9.33
C PHE A 130 9.54 0.90 8.92
N ILE A 131 9.65 0.54 7.64
CA ILE A 131 10.59 -0.49 7.18
C ILE A 131 11.96 0.09 6.82
N VAL A 132 12.01 1.31 6.28
CA VAL A 132 13.26 1.92 5.83
C VAL A 132 13.90 2.73 6.96
N GLU A 133 15.05 2.27 7.47
CA GLU A 133 15.76 2.85 8.64
C GLU A 133 16.05 4.35 8.47
N GLU A 134 16.40 4.74 7.26
CA GLU A 134 16.76 6.10 6.86
C GLU A 134 15.53 7.03 6.90
N TYR A 135 14.36 6.54 6.46
CA TYR A 135 13.10 7.28 6.57
C TYR A 135 12.62 7.36 8.02
N ARG A 136 12.82 6.31 8.83
CA ARG A 136 12.51 6.35 10.26
C ARG A 136 13.30 7.43 10.97
N ARG A 137 14.60 7.50 10.71
CA ARG A 137 15.47 8.51 11.32
C ARG A 137 15.01 9.91 10.94
N ALA A 138 14.78 10.15 9.66
CA ALA A 138 14.26 11.44 9.18
C ALA A 138 12.90 11.78 9.80
N PHE A 139 12.01 10.80 9.98
CA PHE A 139 10.72 11.01 10.64
C PHE A 139 10.87 11.43 12.10
N TYR A 140 11.75 10.76 12.87
CA TYR A 140 12.03 11.16 14.24
C TYR A 140 12.69 12.54 14.31
N GLU A 141 13.63 12.85 13.43
CA GLU A 141 14.25 14.19 13.37
C GLU A 141 13.21 15.29 13.06
N LEU A 142 12.28 15.02 12.13
CA LEU A 142 11.20 15.95 11.80
C LEU A 142 10.23 16.15 12.97
N PHE A 143 9.93 15.07 13.71
CA PHE A 143 9.06 15.09 14.87
C PHE A 143 9.74 15.78 16.08
N ASP A 144 11.04 15.55 16.28
CA ASP A 144 11.86 16.17 17.34
C ASP A 144 12.09 17.66 17.07
N PHE A 145 12.25 18.05 15.80
CA PHE A 145 12.23 19.44 15.36
C PHE A 145 10.88 20.12 15.64
N CYS A 146 9.77 19.44 15.35
CA CYS A 146 8.43 19.94 15.69
C CYS A 146 8.16 19.98 17.21
N MET A 147 8.81 19.12 18.01
CA MET A 147 8.70 19.10 19.47
C MET A 147 9.75 19.95 20.20
N CYS A 148 10.59 20.71 19.48
CA CYS A 148 11.61 21.60 20.05
C CYS A 148 12.54 20.92 21.07
N THR A 149 13.06 19.73 20.78
CA THR A 149 14.22 19.22 21.52
C THR A 149 15.49 19.71 20.79
N PRO A 150 16.38 20.50 21.42
CA PRO A 150 17.63 20.88 20.78
C PRO A 150 18.45 19.61 20.50
N PRO A 151 19.06 19.48 19.30
CA PRO A 151 19.86 18.31 18.98
C PRO A 151 21.00 18.17 20.01
N PRO A 152 21.32 16.95 20.48
CA PRO A 152 22.47 16.76 21.33
C PRO A 152 23.70 17.19 20.53
N THR A 153 24.30 18.30 20.94
CA THR A 153 25.59 18.76 20.44
C THR A 153 26.57 17.60 20.54
N LYS A 154 26.92 16.99 19.40
CA LYS A 154 28.19 16.28 19.30
C LYS A 154 29.28 17.33 19.49
N VAL A 155 29.67 17.54 20.75
CA VAL A 155 30.92 18.17 21.11
C VAL A 155 32.00 17.18 20.68
N GLU A 156 32.34 17.19 19.40
CA GLU A 156 33.54 16.53 18.92
C GLU A 156 34.70 17.40 19.40
N ASP A 157 35.26 16.97 20.54
CA ASP A 157 36.41 17.48 21.29
C ASP A 157 37.37 18.38 20.50
N ALA A 158 37.06 19.68 20.38
CA ALA A 158 38.05 20.71 20.07
C ALA A 158 39.18 20.74 21.13
N SER A 159 38.88 20.22 22.33
CA SER A 159 39.80 19.94 23.43
C SER A 159 40.82 18.85 23.14
N SER A 160 40.55 17.90 22.23
CA SER A 160 41.51 16.85 21.85
C SER A 160 42.50 17.33 20.79
N MET A 161 42.08 18.27 19.93
CA MET A 161 42.91 18.84 18.87
C MET A 161 43.96 19.82 19.44
N TYR A 162 43.62 20.62 20.46
CA TYR A 162 44.59 21.48 21.15
C TYR A 162 45.60 20.70 21.99
N ARG A 163 45.16 19.62 22.66
CA ARG A 163 46.02 18.79 23.52
C ARG A 163 47.10 18.05 22.74
N ASN A 164 46.82 17.70 21.48
CA ASN A 164 47.81 17.10 20.58
C ASN A 164 48.77 18.13 19.95
N SER A 165 48.39 19.41 19.92
CA SER A 165 49.26 20.50 19.42
C SER A 165 50.29 20.94 20.45
N GLU A 166 49.99 20.90 21.74
CA GLU A 166 50.95 21.25 22.81
C GLU A 166 51.93 20.11 23.11
N ALA A 167 51.58 18.86 22.82
CA ALA A 167 52.47 17.70 22.98
C ALA A 167 53.48 17.54 21.82
N ALA A 168 53.38 18.37 20.78
CA ALA A 168 54.25 18.34 19.59
C ALA A 168 55.31 19.47 19.58
N LEU A 169 55.42 20.24 20.66
CA LEU A 169 56.42 21.28 20.91
C LEU A 169 57.33 20.87 22.08
#